data_AF-A0ABD2PFM0-F1
#
_entry.id   AF-A0ABD2PFM0-F1
#
_cell.length_a   1.000
_cell.length_b   1.000
_cell.length_c   1.000
_cell.angle_alpha   90.00
_cell.angle_beta   90.00
_cell.angle_gamma   90.00
#
_symmetry.space_group_name_H-M   'P 1'
#
loop_
_entity.id
_entity.type
_entity.pdbx_description
1 polymer ?
#
loop_
_entity_poly.entity_id
_entity_poly.type
_entity_poly.pdbx_seq_one_letter_code
_entity_poly.pdbx_strand_id
1 'polypeptide(L)'
;MLKTRDNLLVCHLYKSRDVPSYPSCQHATKSYRCSTLLMQDVRQFHKSFYSHEDKVGQDDFIKYYQTNQMKRPERTGNQNYKKNSSVNYYVKIHESSKQAPVYHKAFLGVEFKKREDLPSDLTISRVWRQYYKESEDDPSLISVTCYNIGFGSHQTDFCSTCLQLEEKIEAEKDGDLKKSS
;
A
#
# COMPACT_ATOMS: atom_id res chain seq x y z
N MET A 1 -28.83 -8.56 -29.16
CA MET A 1 -28.08 -9.05 -27.98
C MET A 1 -26.83 -8.19 -27.83
N LEU A 2 -26.94 -7.09 -27.08
CA LEU A 2 -25.82 -6.19 -26.82
C LEU A 2 -24.99 -6.79 -25.69
N LYS A 3 -23.73 -7.11 -25.98
CA LYS A 3 -22.75 -7.52 -24.98
C LYS A 3 -22.29 -6.25 -24.27
N THR A 4 -22.74 -6.07 -23.03
CA THR A 4 -22.20 -5.09 -22.07
C THR A 4 -20.70 -5.33 -21.90
N ARG A 5 -19.90 -4.52 -22.57
CA ARG A 5 -18.44 -4.50 -22.46
C ARG A 5 -18.06 -3.28 -21.62
N ASP A 6 -17.24 -3.55 -20.60
CA ASP A 6 -16.23 -2.62 -20.06
C ASP A 6 -16.56 -1.71 -18.86
N ASN A 7 -17.57 -2.04 -18.03
CA ASN A 7 -17.58 -1.62 -16.61
C ASN A 7 -16.91 -2.63 -15.65
N LEU A 8 -16.33 -3.71 -16.20
CA LEU A 8 -15.65 -4.79 -15.47
C LEU A 8 -14.22 -4.46 -15.02
N LEU A 9 -13.59 -3.42 -15.59
CA LEU A 9 -12.13 -3.23 -15.49
C LEU A 9 -11.61 -2.94 -14.08
N VAL A 10 -12.42 -2.36 -13.18
CA VAL A 10 -11.92 -1.92 -11.87
C VAL A 10 -12.13 -2.96 -10.77
N CYS A 11 -13.19 -3.77 -10.83
CA CYS A 11 -13.35 -4.90 -9.89
C CYS A 11 -12.22 -5.93 -10.02
N HIS A 12 -11.56 -6.00 -11.19
CA HIS A 12 -10.39 -6.85 -11.40
C HIS A 12 -9.10 -6.34 -10.73
N LEU A 13 -9.07 -5.13 -10.20
CA LEU A 13 -7.91 -4.59 -9.48
C LEU A 13 -7.85 -5.04 -8.01
N TYR A 14 -9.00 -5.40 -7.44
CA TYR A 14 -9.12 -5.83 -6.06
C TYR A 14 -9.12 -7.36 -5.91
N LYS A 15 -8.96 -8.11 -7.01
CA LYS A 15 -8.78 -9.56 -6.98
C LYS A 15 -7.31 -9.91 -6.99
N SER A 16 -6.95 -10.96 -6.27
CA SER A 16 -5.60 -11.51 -6.33
C SER A 16 -5.30 -12.00 -7.74
N ARG A 17 -4.21 -11.52 -8.33
CA ARG A 17 -3.71 -11.95 -9.64
C ARG A 17 -2.64 -13.02 -9.52
N ASP A 18 -1.87 -12.99 -8.44
CA ASP A 18 -0.66 -13.77 -8.27
C ASP A 18 -0.59 -14.40 -6.88
N VAL A 19 0.25 -15.44 -6.78
CA VAL A 19 0.69 -15.97 -5.49
C VAL A 19 1.57 -14.94 -4.74
N PRO A 20 1.42 -14.83 -3.41
CA PRO A 20 2.20 -13.88 -2.63
C PRO A 20 3.68 -14.25 -2.62
N SER A 21 4.55 -13.25 -2.73
CA SER A 21 5.99 -13.40 -2.55
C SER A 21 6.39 -13.24 -1.09
N TYR A 22 7.43 -13.97 -0.66
CA TYR A 22 8.02 -13.76 0.66
C TYR A 22 8.63 -12.35 0.74
N PRO A 23 8.48 -11.64 1.88
CA PRO A 23 9.11 -10.33 2.04
C PRO A 23 10.63 -10.44 1.90
N SER A 24 11.22 -9.57 1.09
CA SER A 24 12.67 -9.59 0.81
C SER A 24 13.55 -9.18 2.00
N CYS A 25 12.96 -8.63 3.06
CA CYS A 25 13.70 -8.16 4.22
C CYS A 25 13.84 -9.25 5.30
N GLN A 26 15.00 -9.28 5.96
CA GLN A 26 15.35 -10.28 6.97
C GLN A 26 15.45 -9.67 8.37
N HIS A 27 14.55 -8.75 8.70
CA HIS A 27 14.56 -8.10 10.01
C HIS A 27 14.22 -9.09 11.12
N ALA A 28 15.13 -9.23 12.08
CA ALA A 28 14.99 -10.06 13.30
C ALA A 28 15.07 -9.22 14.59
N THR A 29 14.78 -7.92 14.51
CA THR A 29 14.93 -6.99 15.63
C THR A 29 13.67 -6.95 16.50
N LYS A 30 13.74 -6.25 17.65
CA LYS A 30 12.57 -6.03 18.50
C LYS A 30 11.46 -5.24 17.77
N SER A 31 11.86 -4.30 16.91
CA SER A 31 10.94 -3.41 16.19
C SER A 31 10.28 -4.10 14.99
N TYR A 32 11.00 -4.97 14.29
CA TYR A 32 10.49 -5.69 13.12
C TYR A 32 10.97 -7.14 13.14
N ARG A 33 10.03 -8.07 12.98
CA ARG A 33 10.26 -9.52 13.03
C ARG A 33 9.81 -10.19 11.73
N CYS A 34 10.21 -9.63 10.60
CA CYS A 34 9.87 -10.19 9.29
C CYS A 34 10.45 -11.59 9.10
N SER A 35 11.61 -11.89 9.69
CA SER A 35 12.26 -13.20 9.58
C SER A 35 11.53 -14.32 10.33
N THR A 36 10.63 -14.00 11.26
CA THR A 36 9.85 -15.01 12.00
C THR A 36 8.58 -15.43 11.27
N LEU A 37 8.23 -14.75 10.17
CA LEU A 37 7.05 -15.10 9.39
C LEU A 37 7.32 -16.33 8.53
N LEU A 38 6.38 -17.27 8.57
CA LEU A 38 6.37 -18.40 7.66
C LEU A 38 5.61 -18.05 6.38
N MET A 39 5.89 -18.77 5.29
CA MET A 39 5.10 -18.60 4.06
C MET A 39 3.62 -18.92 4.24
N GLN A 40 3.27 -19.75 5.20
CA GLN A 40 1.89 -20.04 5.58
C GLN A 40 1.19 -18.79 6.13
N ASP A 41 1.86 -18.03 7.01
CA ASP A 41 1.35 -16.77 7.58
C ASP A 41 1.04 -15.77 6.46
N VAL A 42 2.00 -15.61 5.55
CA VAL A 42 1.89 -14.70 4.41
C VAL A 42 0.76 -15.12 3.47
N ARG A 43 0.62 -16.42 3.16
CA ARG A 43 -0.47 -16.93 2.34
C ARG A 43 -1.83 -16.72 2.99
N GLN A 44 -1.93 -16.94 4.30
CA GLN A 44 -3.17 -16.76 5.05
C GLN A 44 -3.57 -15.28 5.13
N PHE A 45 -2.59 -14.40 5.37
CA PHE A 45 -2.78 -12.96 5.34
C PHE A 45 -3.32 -12.51 3.98
N HIS A 46 -2.61 -12.86 2.91
CA HIS A 46 -3.00 -12.55 1.53
C HIS A 46 -4.41 -13.09 1.18
N LYS A 47 -4.72 -14.35 1.54
CA LYS A 47 -6.06 -14.92 1.35
C LYS A 47 -7.14 -14.13 2.07
N SER A 48 -6.84 -13.63 3.27
CA SER A 48 -7.80 -12.88 4.10
C SER A 48 -7.96 -11.43 3.63
N PHE A 49 -6.91 -10.81 3.08
CA PHE A 49 -7.02 -9.50 2.46
C PHE A 49 -7.91 -9.55 1.21
N TYR A 50 -7.61 -10.49 0.31
CA TYR A 50 -8.34 -10.68 -0.95
C TYR A 50 -9.69 -11.40 -0.79
N SER A 51 -10.13 -11.72 0.43
CA SER A 51 -11.53 -12.14 0.64
C SER A 51 -12.51 -10.97 0.47
N HIS A 52 -12.00 -9.74 0.49
CA HIS A 52 -12.76 -8.53 0.24
C HIS A 52 -12.50 -8.10 -1.21
N GLU A 53 -13.54 -8.13 -2.06
CA GLU A 53 -13.43 -7.80 -3.48
C GLU A 53 -13.54 -6.29 -3.75
N ASP A 54 -13.75 -5.47 -2.71
CA ASP A 54 -13.94 -4.03 -2.81
C ASP A 54 -12.85 -3.25 -2.06
N LYS A 55 -12.59 -2.03 -2.52
CA LYS A 55 -11.60 -1.12 -1.94
C LYS A 55 -11.85 -0.84 -0.45
N VAL A 56 -13.12 -0.66 -0.07
CA VAL A 56 -13.48 -0.26 1.29
C VAL A 56 -13.15 -1.40 2.25
N GLY A 57 -13.53 -2.63 1.92
CA GLY A 57 -13.18 -3.82 2.69
C GLY A 57 -11.67 -4.05 2.82
N GLN A 58 -10.91 -3.82 1.74
CA GLN A 58 -9.44 -3.91 1.79
C GLN A 58 -8.80 -2.81 2.64
N ASP A 59 -9.25 -1.57 2.52
CA ASP A 59 -8.76 -0.44 3.34
C ASP A 59 -9.07 -0.69 4.83
N ASP A 60 -10.27 -1.18 5.15
CA ASP A 60 -10.67 -1.51 6.52
C ASP A 60 -9.88 -2.71 7.08
N PHE A 61 -9.57 -3.69 6.22
CA PHE A 61 -8.65 -4.76 6.57
C PHE A 61 -7.26 -4.21 6.93
N ILE A 62 -6.68 -3.32 6.11
CA ILE A 62 -5.38 -2.70 6.39
C ILE A 62 -5.41 -1.95 7.72
N LYS A 63 -6.47 -1.15 7.98
CA LYS A 63 -6.63 -0.42 9.25
C LYS A 63 -6.63 -1.35 10.46
N TYR A 64 -7.26 -2.51 10.36
CA TYR A 64 -7.27 -3.51 11.43
C TYR A 64 -5.85 -4.01 11.79
N TYR A 65 -4.94 -4.07 10.81
CA TYR A 65 -3.54 -4.48 11.01
C TYR A 65 -2.57 -3.31 11.28
N GLN A 66 -3.01 -2.07 11.09
CA GLN A 66 -2.18 -0.87 11.27
C GLN A 66 -1.96 -0.47 12.73
N THR A 67 -2.86 -0.80 13.66
CA THR A 67 -2.64 -0.54 15.10
C THR A 67 -3.87 -0.92 15.91
N ASN A 68 -3.77 -1.97 16.75
CA ASN A 68 -4.66 -2.12 17.89
C ASN A 68 -4.01 -1.74 19.23
N GLN A 69 -2.80 -1.17 19.24
CA GLN A 69 -2.13 -0.77 20.50
C GLN A 69 -1.35 0.54 20.43
N MET A 70 -1.91 1.61 19.86
CA MET A 70 -1.47 2.94 20.32
C MET A 70 -1.97 3.11 21.75
N LYS A 71 -1.12 2.80 22.75
CA LYS A 71 -1.35 3.32 24.09
C LYS A 71 -1.45 4.84 23.94
N ARG A 72 -2.65 5.36 24.20
CA ARG A 72 -2.92 6.80 24.15
C ARG A 72 -1.82 7.49 24.95
N PRO A 73 -0.97 8.34 24.34
CA PRO A 73 0.08 9.00 25.08
C PRO A 73 -0.56 9.79 26.22
N GLU A 74 -0.08 9.58 27.45
CA GLU A 74 -0.51 10.39 28.58
C GLU A 74 -0.22 11.85 28.26
N ARG A 75 -1.22 12.71 28.44
CA ARG A 75 -1.10 14.16 28.19
C ARG A 75 -0.14 14.75 29.22
N THR A 76 1.15 14.74 28.92
CA THR A 76 2.15 15.57 29.58
C THR A 76 2.24 16.90 28.83
N GLY A 77 2.11 18.00 29.58
CA GLY A 77 1.70 19.31 29.07
C GLY A 77 2.62 19.98 28.04
N ASN A 78 1.99 20.84 27.23
CA ASN A 78 2.54 21.99 26.49
C ASN A 78 3.92 21.82 25.84
N GLN A 79 4.03 20.92 24.88
CA GLN A 79 5.10 21.00 23.89
C GLN A 79 4.53 20.81 22.48
N ASN A 80 4.87 21.75 21.58
CA ASN A 80 4.61 21.72 20.14
C ASN A 80 5.41 20.59 19.48
N TYR A 81 5.08 19.33 19.79
CA TYR A 81 5.66 18.18 19.13
C TYR A 81 5.05 18.03 17.75
N LYS A 82 5.87 18.14 16.70
CA LYS A 82 5.53 17.59 15.38
C LYS A 82 5.23 16.11 15.58
N LYS A 83 3.98 15.70 15.36
CA LYS A 83 3.56 14.30 15.43
C LYS A 83 4.19 13.53 14.27
N ASN A 84 5.38 12.98 14.49
CA ASN A 84 5.89 11.90 13.65
C ASN A 84 5.21 10.62 14.14
N SER A 85 3.99 10.36 13.68
CA SER A 85 3.29 9.11 13.98
C SER A 85 3.79 8.03 13.03
N SER A 86 4.77 7.24 13.46
CA SER A 86 5.15 6.03 12.73
C SER A 86 4.03 5.00 12.86
N VAL A 87 3.44 4.57 11.73
CA VAL A 87 2.45 3.48 11.69
C VAL A 87 3.19 2.15 11.73
N ASN A 88 2.81 1.27 12.67
CA ASN A 88 3.41 -0.06 12.81
C ASN A 88 2.43 -1.13 12.35
N TYR A 89 2.84 -1.94 11.39
CA TYR A 89 2.00 -3.00 10.86
C TYR A 89 2.27 -4.31 11.59
N TYR A 90 1.24 -5.12 11.75
CA TYR A 90 1.33 -6.42 12.41
C TYR A 90 0.79 -7.52 11.49
N VAL A 91 1.31 -8.74 11.60
CA VAL A 91 0.76 -9.93 10.95
C VAL A 91 0.55 -11.02 12.00
N LYS A 92 -0.58 -11.72 11.94
CA LYS A 92 -0.86 -12.85 12.83
C LYS A 92 -0.02 -14.05 12.39
N ILE A 93 0.68 -14.66 13.34
CA ILE A 93 1.41 -15.90 13.10
C ILE A 93 0.40 -17.05 13.16
N HIS A 94 0.45 -18.01 12.25
CA HIS A 94 -0.53 -19.10 12.16
C HIS A 94 -0.42 -20.06 13.35
N GLU A 95 0.81 -20.43 13.72
CA GLU A 95 1.09 -21.39 14.80
C GLU A 95 0.93 -20.80 16.20
N SER A 96 0.93 -19.47 16.32
CA SER A 96 0.85 -18.80 17.62
C SER A 96 -0.18 -17.68 17.58
N SER A 97 -1.01 -17.55 18.61
CA SER A 97 -1.93 -16.40 18.73
C SER A 97 -1.24 -15.04 18.90
N LYS A 98 0.07 -14.97 18.63
CA LYS A 98 0.91 -13.77 18.69
C LYS A 98 0.89 -13.05 17.34
N GLN A 99 1.22 -11.77 17.40
CA GLN A 99 1.39 -10.93 16.23
C GLN A 99 2.87 -10.55 16.09
N ALA A 100 3.39 -10.61 14.86
CA ALA A 100 4.73 -10.13 14.53
C ALA A 100 4.64 -8.71 13.97
N PRO A 101 5.40 -7.74 14.51
CA PRO A 101 5.52 -6.44 13.86
C PRO A 101 6.31 -6.60 12.56
N VAL A 102 5.81 -6.02 11.48
CA VAL A 102 6.41 -6.08 10.15
C VAL A 102 6.71 -4.69 9.63
N TYR A 103 7.78 -4.61 8.83
CA TYR A 103 8.14 -3.38 8.14
C TYR A 103 7.10 -3.03 7.06
N HIS A 104 6.81 -1.75 6.87
CA HIS A 104 5.80 -1.26 5.93
C HIS A 104 5.97 -1.83 4.51
N LYS A 105 7.18 -1.78 3.94
CA LYS A 105 7.42 -2.32 2.59
C LYS A 105 7.28 -3.85 2.54
N ALA A 106 7.50 -4.55 3.65
CA ALA A 106 7.29 -5.99 3.72
C ALA A 106 5.80 -6.32 3.73
N PHE A 107 5.02 -5.56 4.50
CA PHE A 107 3.57 -5.65 4.55
C PHE A 107 2.96 -5.37 3.18
N LEU A 108 3.36 -4.27 2.53
CA LEU A 108 2.89 -3.95 1.19
C LEU A 108 3.47 -4.88 0.11
N GLY A 109 4.71 -5.35 0.25
CA GLY A 109 5.35 -6.23 -0.74
C GLY A 109 4.70 -7.61 -0.87
N VAL A 110 3.94 -8.02 0.15
CA VAL A 110 3.09 -9.22 0.09
C VAL A 110 1.87 -9.03 -0.83
N GLU A 111 1.43 -7.78 -1.05
CA GLU A 111 0.10 -7.51 -1.64
C GLU A 111 0.11 -6.60 -2.86
N PHE A 112 1.10 -5.71 -2.98
CA PHE A 112 1.15 -4.66 -4.01
C PHE A 112 2.35 -4.90 -4.93
N LYS A 113 2.24 -5.86 -5.85
CA LYS A 113 2.95 -5.69 -7.12
C LYS A 113 2.41 -4.41 -7.74
N LYS A 114 3.32 -3.49 -8.11
CA LYS A 114 3.03 -2.14 -8.65
C LYS A 114 1.64 -2.10 -9.27
N ARG A 115 0.68 -1.57 -8.51
CA ARG A 115 -0.54 -1.07 -9.17
C ARG A 115 0.02 -0.05 -10.14
N GLU A 116 -0.21 -0.23 -11.44
CA GLU A 116 0.10 0.82 -12.38
C GLU A 116 -0.76 1.99 -11.95
N ASP A 117 -0.13 2.93 -11.25
CA ASP A 117 -0.74 4.21 -10.99
C ASP A 117 -1.12 4.76 -12.36
N LEU A 118 -2.37 5.18 -12.50
CA LEU A 118 -2.79 5.88 -13.70
C LEU A 118 -1.78 7.01 -13.93
N PRO A 119 -1.22 7.17 -15.14
CA PRO A 119 -0.25 8.21 -15.41
C PRO A 119 -0.76 9.55 -14.87
N SER A 120 0.11 10.31 -14.21
CA SER A 120 -0.21 11.62 -13.60
C SER A 120 -0.95 12.58 -14.54
N ASP A 121 -0.80 12.35 -15.84
CA ASP A 121 -1.31 13.13 -16.95
C ASP A 121 -2.80 12.82 -17.24
N LEU A 122 -3.35 11.77 -16.62
CA LEU A 122 -4.78 11.47 -16.56
C LEU A 122 -5.39 12.22 -15.38
N THR A 123 -5.73 13.49 -15.61
CA THR A 123 -6.58 14.24 -14.69
C THR A 123 -7.94 13.56 -14.55
N ILE A 124 -8.61 13.75 -13.41
CA ILE A 124 -9.99 13.27 -13.17
C ILE A 124 -10.90 13.62 -14.36
N SER A 125 -10.71 14.79 -14.97
CA SER A 125 -11.44 15.25 -16.15
C SER A 125 -11.18 14.46 -17.44
N ARG A 126 -10.00 13.83 -17.58
CA ARG A 126 -9.69 12.92 -18.71
C ARG A 126 -10.28 11.54 -18.48
N VAL A 127 -10.19 11.01 -17.26
CA VAL A 127 -10.85 9.75 -16.88
C VAL A 127 -12.36 9.86 -17.08
N TRP A 128 -12.96 10.96 -16.62
CA TRP A 128 -14.39 11.25 -16.84
C TRP A 128 -14.76 11.39 -18.31
N ARG A 129 -13.91 12.02 -19.14
CA ARG A 129 -14.16 12.15 -20.59
C ARG A 129 -14.05 10.81 -21.32
N GLN A 130 -13.11 9.96 -20.93
CA GLN A 130 -12.96 8.62 -21.48
C GLN A 130 -14.24 7.81 -21.18
N TYR A 131 -14.67 7.81 -19.92
CA TYR A 131 -15.89 7.13 -19.48
C TYR A 131 -17.14 7.60 -20.24
N TYR A 132 -17.37 8.93 -20.32
CA TYR A 132 -18.52 9.49 -21.05
C TYR A 132 -18.55 9.17 -22.54
N LYS A 133 -17.38 8.95 -23.15
CA LYS A 133 -17.28 8.62 -24.58
C LYS A 133 -17.62 7.15 -24.85
N GLU A 134 -17.49 6.30 -23.83
CA GLU A 134 -17.63 4.85 -23.93
C GLU A 134 -18.93 4.32 -23.31
N SER A 135 -19.58 5.05 -22.40
CA SER A 135 -20.85 4.63 -21.77
C SER A 135 -22.09 5.21 -22.47
N GLU A 136 -23.04 4.35 -22.86
CA GLU A 136 -24.41 4.76 -23.22
C GLU A 136 -25.31 5.00 -21.98
N ASP A 137 -24.82 4.65 -20.78
CA ASP A 137 -25.57 4.69 -19.52
C ASP A 137 -25.63 6.10 -18.89
N ASP A 138 -26.66 6.31 -18.06
CA ASP A 138 -26.91 7.55 -17.30
C ASP A 138 -25.74 7.85 -16.32
N PRO A 139 -25.07 9.00 -16.45
CA PRO A 139 -23.87 9.35 -15.67
C PRO A 139 -24.12 9.58 -14.17
N SER A 140 -25.37 9.56 -13.72
CA SER A 140 -25.73 9.75 -12.31
C SER A 140 -25.31 8.59 -11.38
N LEU A 141 -24.86 7.44 -11.92
CA LEU A 141 -24.55 6.24 -11.16
C LEU A 141 -23.08 5.77 -11.19
N ILE A 142 -22.12 6.67 -11.48
CA ILE A 142 -20.70 6.35 -11.31
C ILE A 142 -20.39 6.29 -9.81
N SER A 143 -20.47 5.09 -9.24
CA SER A 143 -20.04 4.83 -7.88
C SER A 143 -18.53 5.10 -7.76
N VAL A 144 -18.17 6.08 -6.93
CA VAL A 144 -16.78 6.45 -6.58
C VAL A 144 -15.98 5.25 -6.03
N THR A 145 -16.66 4.16 -5.66
CA THR A 145 -16.04 2.89 -5.25
C THR A 145 -15.17 2.24 -6.33
N CYS A 146 -15.42 2.56 -7.61
CA CYS A 146 -14.79 1.91 -8.75
C CYS A 146 -13.61 2.70 -9.33
N TYR A 147 -13.12 3.76 -8.70
CA TYR A 147 -11.91 4.43 -9.18
C TYR A 147 -10.98 4.74 -8.01
N ASN A 148 -9.70 4.41 -8.15
CA ASN A 148 -8.65 4.85 -7.24
C ASN A 148 -8.41 6.35 -7.45
N ILE A 149 -9.34 7.19 -7.00
CA ILE A 149 -9.08 8.61 -6.77
C ILE A 149 -8.37 8.71 -5.41
N GLY A 150 -7.23 8.04 -5.30
CA GLY A 150 -6.32 8.22 -4.19
C GLY A 150 -5.66 9.57 -4.39
N PHE A 151 -6.09 10.59 -3.64
CA PHE A 151 -5.24 11.76 -3.42
C PHE A 151 -3.92 11.21 -2.87
N GLY A 152 -2.83 11.40 -3.62
CA GLY A 152 -1.54 10.77 -3.35
C GLY A 152 -1.27 10.75 -1.85
N SER A 153 -1.10 9.54 -1.30
CA SER A 153 -0.69 9.42 0.08
C SER A 153 0.50 10.34 0.29
N HIS A 154 0.45 11.23 1.29
CA HIS A 154 1.63 11.99 1.71
C HIS A 154 2.84 11.05 1.66
N GLN A 155 3.96 11.50 1.09
CA GLN A 155 5.23 10.76 1.16
C GLN A 155 5.41 10.29 2.60
N THR A 156 5.08 9.03 2.84
CA THR A 156 4.99 8.47 4.20
C THR A 156 6.30 7.76 4.42
N ASP A 157 7.11 8.38 5.27
CA ASP A 157 8.18 7.81 6.07
C ASP A 157 9.16 6.86 5.34
N PHE A 158 10.08 7.44 4.56
CA PHE A 158 11.41 6.84 4.45
C PHE A 158 12.10 6.97 5.82
N CYS A 159 12.70 5.89 6.34
CA CYS A 159 13.55 6.05 7.52
C CYS A 159 14.75 6.93 7.16
N SER A 160 15.32 7.64 8.14
CA SER A 160 16.48 8.51 7.90
C SER A 160 17.63 7.78 7.20
N THR A 161 17.80 6.48 7.45
CA THR A 161 18.77 5.64 6.75
C THR A 161 18.43 5.44 5.27
N CYS A 162 17.16 5.22 4.91
CA CYS A 162 16.75 5.10 3.51
C CYS A 162 16.97 6.41 2.75
N LEU A 163 16.64 7.56 3.37
CA LEU A 163 16.90 8.88 2.78
C LEU A 163 18.41 9.10 2.55
N GLN A 164 19.24 8.80 3.55
CA GLN A 164 20.70 8.92 3.42
C GLN A 164 21.29 8.00 2.34
N LEU A 165 20.74 6.80 2.17
CA LEU A 165 21.18 5.88 1.13
C LEU A 165 20.76 6.35 -0.26
N GLU A 166 19.56 6.91 -0.38
CA GLU A 166 19.05 7.48 -1.62
C GLU A 166 19.87 8.71 -2.06
N GLU A 167 20.15 9.62 -1.13
CA GLU A 167 21.06 10.77 -1.35
C GLU A 167 22.46 10.32 -1.80
N LYS A 168 23.01 9.25 -1.22
CA LYS A 168 24.32 8.69 -1.63
C LYS A 168 24.28 8.09 -3.03
N ILE A 169 23.23 7.35 -3.36
CA ILE A 169 23.06 6.75 -4.69
C ILE A 169 22.95 7.83 -5.77
N GLU A 170 22.26 8.93 -5.48
CA GLU A 170 22.17 10.07 -6.40
C GLU A 170 23.52 10.78 -6.57
N ALA A 171 24.25 11.02 -5.49
CA ALA A 171 25.57 11.66 -5.54
C ALA A 171 26.61 10.85 -6.32
N GLU A 172 26.59 9.52 -6.23
CA GLU A 172 27.50 8.66 -7.01
C GLU A 172 27.20 8.72 -8.51
N LYS A 173 25.93 8.75 -8.91
CA LYS A 173 25.52 8.87 -10.32
C LYS A 173 25.98 10.19 -10.95
N ASP A 174 25.91 11.28 -10.20
CA ASP A 174 26.39 12.60 -10.65
C ASP A 174 27.93 12.68 -10.74
N GLY A 175 28.63 11.90 -9.90
CA GLY A 175 30.09 11.81 -9.90
C GLY A 175 30.65 11.13 -11.15
N ASP A 176 29.98 10.11 -11.67
CA ASP A 176 30.42 9.38 -12.86
C ASP A 176 30.29 10.22 -14.14
N LEU A 177 29.27 11.08 -14.24
CA LEU A 177 29.08 11.98 -15.39
C LEU A 177 30.21 13.02 -15.54
N LYS A 178 30.81 13.46 -14.42
CA LYS A 178 31.88 14.47 -14.43
C LYS A 178 33.27 13.93 -14.75
N LYS A 179 33.50 12.62 -14.67
CA LYS A 179 34.80 12.01 -15.02
C LYS A 179 34.93 11.66 -16.50
N SER A 180 33.83 11.76 -17.25
CA SER A 180 33.75 11.49 -18.70
C SER A 180 33.74 12.75 -19.57
N SER A 181 34.06 13.92 -19.03
CA SER A 181 34.27 15.19 -19.75
C SER A 181 35.66 15.74 -19.45
#